data_AF-A0A938U8K8-F1
#
_entry.id   AF-A0A938U8K8-F1
#
_cell.length_a   1.000
_cell.length_b   1.000
_cell.length_c   1.000
_cell.angle_alpha   90.00
_cell.angle_beta   90.00
_cell.angle_gamma   90.00
#
_symmetry.space_group_name_H-M   'P 1'
#
loop_
_entity.id
_entity.type
_entity.pdbx_description
1 polymer ?
#
loop_
_entity_poly.entity_id
_entity_poly.type
_entity_poly.pdbx_seq_one_letter_code
_entity_poly.pdbx_strand_id
1 'polypeptide(L)'
;MSRESGERGGGAGAALKYARIIFLNTGRRLLILGRRLVLRWQRRRLTRACGRLGFQVLDSLETGEVNPLLTEAVKDTLNQARDLKALLDRQTQAIAAIRARMAQAWE
;
A
#
# COMPACT_ATOMS: atom_id res chain seq x y z
N MET A 1 -57.91 -32.67 -8.27
CA MET A 1 -57.61 -31.23 -8.45
C MET A 1 -57.60 -30.63 -7.06
N SER A 2 -56.55 -30.05 -6.50
CA SER A 2 -55.55 -29.16 -7.10
C SER A 2 -54.19 -29.35 -6.45
N ARG A 3 -53.14 -29.30 -7.27
CA ARG A 3 -51.74 -29.20 -6.82
C ARG A 3 -51.47 -27.74 -6.48
N GLU A 4 -51.27 -27.42 -5.21
CA GLU A 4 -50.65 -26.15 -4.81
C GLU A 4 -49.15 -26.22 -5.13
N SER A 5 -48.82 -25.68 -6.29
CA SER A 5 -47.45 -25.40 -6.69
C SER A 5 -47.17 -23.94 -6.35
N GLY A 6 -46.59 -23.69 -5.18
CA GLY A 6 -46.31 -22.32 -4.77
C GLY A 6 -45.38 -22.24 -3.58
N GLU A 7 -44.11 -22.62 -3.75
CA GLU A 7 -43.00 -22.11 -2.92
C GLU A 7 -41.65 -22.65 -3.43
N ARG A 8 -41.13 -22.08 -4.51
CA ARG A 8 -39.71 -22.27 -4.93
C ARG A 8 -39.00 -20.96 -5.28
N GLY A 9 -39.52 -19.81 -4.81
CA GLY A 9 -38.97 -18.48 -5.10
C GLY A 9 -38.07 -17.87 -4.02
N GLY A 10 -38.11 -18.36 -2.77
CA GLY A 10 -37.46 -17.69 -1.63
C GLY A 10 -35.95 -17.92 -1.49
N GLY A 11 -35.43 -19.06 -1.94
CA GLY A 11 -34.03 -19.47 -1.71
C GLY A 11 -33.01 -18.78 -2.61
N ALA A 12 -33.33 -18.60 -3.89
CA ALA A 12 -32.40 -18.01 -4.87
C ALA A 12 -32.16 -16.52 -4.62
N GLY A 13 -33.20 -15.76 -4.25
CA GLY A 13 -33.09 -14.34 -3.91
C GLY A 13 -32.31 -14.09 -2.62
N ALA A 14 -32.46 -14.97 -1.62
CA ALA A 14 -31.67 -14.92 -0.40
C ALA A 14 -30.19 -15.26 -0.68
N ALA A 15 -29.93 -16.33 -1.43
CA ALA A 15 -28.57 -16.72 -1.82
C ALA A 15 -27.84 -15.59 -2.60
N LEU A 16 -28.53 -14.88 -3.48
CA LEU A 16 -27.99 -13.72 -4.21
C LEU A 16 -27.65 -12.55 -3.28
N LYS A 17 -28.47 -12.28 -2.26
CA LYS A 17 -28.19 -11.26 -1.23
C LYS A 17 -26.96 -11.65 -0.40
N TYR A 18 -26.85 -12.90 0.04
CA TYR A 18 -25.68 -13.39 0.78
C TYR A 18 -24.40 -13.36 -0.05
N ALA A 19 -24.46 -13.81 -1.31
CA ALA A 19 -23.33 -13.74 -2.23
C ALA A 19 -22.86 -12.30 -2.44
N ARG A 20 -23.79 -11.34 -2.58
CA ARG A 20 -23.47 -9.91 -2.70
C ARG A 20 -22.79 -9.36 -1.44
N ILE A 21 -23.24 -9.74 -0.25
CA ILE A 21 -22.61 -9.33 1.03
C ILE A 21 -21.19 -9.90 1.14
N ILE A 22 -21.01 -11.19 0.84
CA ILE A 22 -19.71 -11.85 0.87
C ILE A 22 -18.76 -11.20 -0.14
N PHE A 23 -19.23 -10.95 -1.37
CA PHE A 23 -18.41 -10.33 -2.42
C PHE A 23 -17.97 -8.91 -2.02
N LEU A 24 -18.87 -8.09 -1.47
CA LEU A 24 -18.56 -6.75 -0.99
C LEU A 24 -17.56 -6.77 0.18
N ASN A 25 -17.73 -7.69 1.13
CA ASN A 25 -16.81 -7.82 2.28
C ASN A 25 -15.43 -8.30 1.83
N THR A 26 -15.39 -9.29 0.93
CA THR A 26 -14.15 -9.87 0.39
C THR A 26 -13.41 -8.86 -0.47
N GLY A 27 -14.12 -8.09 -1.30
CA GLY A 27 -13.55 -6.99 -2.08
C GLY A 27 -12.93 -5.91 -1.19
N ARG A 28 -13.61 -5.50 -0.11
CA ARG A 28 -13.04 -4.57 0.87
C ARG A 28 -11.77 -5.13 1.52
N ARG A 29 -11.76 -6.39 1.93
CA ARG A 29 -10.58 -7.05 2.53
C ARG A 29 -9.43 -7.14 1.54
N LEU A 30 -9.70 -7.52 0.29
CA LEU A 30 -8.70 -7.58 -0.79
C LEU A 30 -8.10 -6.22 -1.10
N LEU A 31 -8.92 -5.15 -1.13
CA LEU A 31 -8.42 -3.78 -1.34
C LEU A 31 -7.49 -3.33 -0.20
N ILE A 32 -7.84 -3.65 1.06
CA ILE A 32 -6.99 -3.35 2.22
C ILE A 32 -5.68 -4.13 2.14
N LEU A 33 -5.74 -5.43 1.81
CA LEU A 33 -4.56 -6.27 1.65
C LEU A 33 -3.68 -5.76 0.51
N GLY A 34 -4.26 -5.44 -0.64
CA GLY A 34 -3.54 -4.86 -1.78
C GLY A 34 -2.80 -3.58 -1.41
N ARG A 35 -3.47 -2.64 -0.72
CA ARG A 35 -2.82 -1.42 -0.20
C ARG A 35 -1.66 -1.72 0.74
N ARG A 36 -1.84 -2.66 1.68
CA ARG A 36 -0.77 -3.06 2.61
C ARG A 36 0.41 -3.71 1.88
N LEU A 37 0.14 -4.48 0.83
CA LEU A 37 1.15 -5.15 0.03
C LEU A 37 1.99 -4.13 -0.77
N VAL A 38 1.33 -3.14 -1.38
CA VAL A 38 1.99 -2.02 -2.07
C VAL A 38 2.87 -1.22 -1.10
N LEU A 39 2.38 -0.88 0.10
CA LEU A 39 3.17 -0.17 1.11
C LEU A 39 4.41 -0.98 1.54
N ARG A 40 4.26 -2.31 1.74
CA ARG A 40 5.40 -3.18 2.05
C ARG A 40 6.41 -3.22 0.91
N TRP A 41 5.93 -3.27 -0.33
CA TRP A 41 6.79 -3.26 -1.51
C TRP A 41 7.57 -1.95 -1.64
N GLN A 42 6.90 -0.81 -1.45
CA GLN A 42 7.54 0.51 -1.44
C GLN A 42 8.57 0.65 -0.31
N ARG A 43 8.26 0.17 0.91
CA ARG A 43 9.24 0.12 2.01
C ARG A 43 10.47 -0.70 1.66
N ARG A 44 10.30 -1.90 1.10
CA ARG A 44 11.43 -2.74 0.66
C ARG A 44 12.26 -2.04 -0.41
N ARG A 45 11.62 -1.33 -1.34
CA ARG A 45 12.31 -0.55 -2.38
C ARG A 45 13.13 0.59 -1.76
N LEU A 46 12.58 1.31 -0.78
CA LEU A 46 13.30 2.35 -0.04
C LEU A 46 14.50 1.77 0.72
N THR A 47 14.33 0.67 1.47
CA THR A 47 15.43 0.03 2.20
C THR A 47 16.56 -0.39 1.26
N ARG A 48 16.24 -0.95 0.09
CA ARG A 48 17.24 -1.29 -0.92
C ARG A 48 17.95 -0.06 -1.48
N ALA A 49 17.22 1.03 -1.73
CA ALA A 49 17.81 2.28 -2.20
C ALA A 49 18.77 2.88 -1.14
N CYS A 50 18.37 2.90 0.13
CA CYS A 50 19.25 3.32 1.23
C CYS A 50 20.47 2.42 1.40
N GLY A 51 20.31 1.10 1.26
CA GLY A 51 21.45 0.17 1.30
C GLY A 51 22.45 0.41 0.17
N ARG A 52 21.96 0.63 -1.06
CA ARG A 52 22.81 1.01 -2.21
C ARG A 52 23.55 2.32 -1.97
N LEU A 53 22.87 3.31 -1.39
CA LEU A 53 23.47 4.60 -1.05
C LEU A 53 24.59 4.43 -0.02
N GLY A 54 24.34 3.65 1.04
CA GLY A 54 25.37 3.35 2.04
C GLY A 54 26.60 2.66 1.44
N PHE A 55 26.40 1.73 0.52
CA PHE A 55 27.50 1.07 -0.19
C PHE A 55 28.30 2.05 -1.06
N GLN A 56 27.63 2.92 -1.82
CA GLN A 56 28.32 3.91 -2.66
C GLN A 56 29.07 4.96 -1.85
N VAL A 57 28.51 5.39 -0.71
CA VAL A 57 29.21 6.29 0.22
C VAL A 57 30.45 5.61 0.78
N LEU A 58 30.38 4.34 1.16
CA LEU A 58 31.52 3.57 1.67
C LEU A 58 32.62 3.42 0.61
N ASP A 59 32.26 3.03 -0.61
CA ASP A 59 33.18 2.89 -1.75
C ASP A 59 33.89 4.22 -2.09
N SER A 60 33.15 5.33 -2.06
CA SER A 60 33.71 6.67 -2.27
C SER A 60 34.68 7.09 -1.15
N LEU A 61 34.43 6.68 0.11
CA LEU A 61 35.35 6.91 1.22
C LEU A 61 36.61 6.03 1.12
N GLU A 62 36.47 4.78 0.70
CA GLU A 62 37.59 3.84 0.53
C GLU A 62 38.54 4.27 -0.61
N THR A 63 38.01 4.89 -1.66
CA THR A 63 38.81 5.49 -2.75
C THR A 63 39.49 6.80 -2.37
N GLY A 64 39.28 7.29 -1.13
CA GLY A 64 39.95 8.46 -0.58
C GLY A 64 39.26 9.79 -0.88
N GLU A 65 37.99 9.79 -1.30
CA GLU A 65 37.24 11.04 -1.44
C GLU A 65 36.97 11.67 -0.07
N VAL A 66 37.38 12.93 0.09
CA VAL A 66 37.19 13.72 1.32
C VAL A 66 35.71 14.04 1.57
N ASN A 67 34.88 14.05 0.52
CA ASN A 67 33.44 14.26 0.63
C ASN A 67 32.63 13.42 -0.38
N PRO A 68 32.24 12.18 0.00
CA PRO A 68 31.51 11.26 -0.87
C PRO A 68 30.08 11.71 -1.19
N LEU A 69 29.56 12.75 -0.55
CA LEU A 69 28.23 13.30 -0.85
C LEU A 69 28.26 14.28 -2.02
N LEU A 70 29.44 14.66 -2.50
CA LEU A 70 29.59 15.57 -3.63
C LEU A 70 29.69 14.86 -4.97
N THR A 71 30.04 13.58 -4.96
CA THR A 71 30.13 12.69 -6.12
C THR A 71 28.76 12.56 -6.78
N GLU A 72 28.69 12.75 -8.10
CA GLU A 72 27.42 12.70 -8.84
C GLU A 72 26.67 11.38 -8.62
N ALA A 73 27.40 10.26 -8.58
CA ALA A 73 26.83 8.94 -8.35
C ALA A 73 26.09 8.82 -7.00
N VAL A 74 26.64 9.42 -5.93
CA VAL A 74 26.04 9.40 -4.59
C VAL A 74 24.90 10.41 -4.47
N LYS A 75 25.01 11.57 -5.14
CA LYS A 75 23.92 12.55 -5.22
C LYS A 75 22.69 11.98 -5.91
N ASP A 76 22.87 11.25 -7.01
CA ASP A 76 21.76 10.66 -7.76
C ASP A 76 21.03 9.59 -6.94
N THR A 77 21.76 8.69 -6.27
CA THR A 77 21.13 7.72 -5.37
C THR A 77 20.50 8.37 -4.15
N LEU A 78 21.06 9.47 -3.63
CA LEU A 78 20.46 10.26 -2.55
C LEU A 78 19.13 10.87 -2.99
N ASN A 79 19.07 11.47 -4.17
CA ASN A 79 17.84 12.04 -4.72
C ASN A 79 16.79 10.94 -4.92
N GLN A 80 17.16 9.79 -5.48
CA GLN A 80 16.24 8.65 -5.64
C GLN A 80 15.70 8.14 -4.30
N ALA A 81 16.54 8.02 -3.28
CA ALA A 81 16.11 7.59 -1.94
C ALA A 81 15.19 8.64 -1.29
N ARG A 82 15.49 9.92 -1.47
CA ARG A 82 14.68 11.05 -0.98
C ARG A 82 13.30 11.06 -1.62
N ASP A 83 13.22 10.88 -2.94
CA ASP A 83 11.94 10.86 -3.67
C ASP A 83 11.07 9.68 -3.25
N LEU A 84 11.67 8.49 -3.08
CA LEU A 84 10.97 7.31 -2.58
C LEU A 84 10.43 7.53 -1.16
N LYS A 85 11.20 8.19 -0.29
CA LYS A 85 10.75 8.55 1.07
C LYS A 85 9.60 9.56 1.03
N ALA A 86 9.73 10.62 0.23
CA ALA A 86 8.68 11.64 0.08
C ALA A 86 7.37 11.07 -0.45
N LEU A 87 7.44 10.13 -1.42
CA LEU A 87 6.26 9.43 -1.92
C LEU A 87 5.57 8.62 -0.82
N LEU A 88 6.35 7.88 -0.02
CA LEU A 88 5.83 7.05 1.06
C LEU A 88 5.21 7.89 2.19
N ASP A 89 5.82 9.03 2.51
CA ASP A 89 5.30 9.97 3.51
C ASP A 89 3.96 10.56 3.06
N ARG A 90 3.82 10.99 1.79
CA ARG A 90 2.55 11.47 1.22
C ARG A 90 1.46 10.40 1.29
N GLN A 91 1.78 9.15 0.96
CA GLN A 91 0.81 8.05 1.06
C GLN A 91 0.39 7.78 2.51
N THR A 92 1.34 7.86 3.44
CA THR A 92 1.08 7.66 4.87
C THR A 92 0.19 8.77 5.43
N GLN A 93 0.48 10.03 5.08
CA GLN A 93 -0.34 11.19 5.44
C GLN A 93 -1.76 11.10 4.87
N ALA A 94 -1.91 10.72 3.60
CA ALA A 94 -3.23 10.53 2.99
C ALA A 94 -4.06 9.46 3.72
N ILE A 95 -3.44 8.34 4.11
CA ILE A 95 -4.11 7.30 4.90
C ILE A 95 -4.50 7.82 6.29
N ALA A 96 -3.63 8.58 6.95
CA ALA A 96 -3.92 9.19 8.25
C ALA A 96 -5.09 10.18 8.16
N ALA A 97 -5.13 11.03 7.12
CA ALA A 97 -6.21 11.98 6.88
C ALA A 97 -7.56 11.27 6.65
N ILE A 98 -7.58 10.18 5.86
CA ILE A 98 -8.80 9.38 5.66
C ILE A 98 -9.26 8.76 6.98
N ARG A 99 -8.34 8.24 7.79
CA ARG A 99 -8.68 7.69 9.13
C ARG A 99 -9.26 8.74 10.06
N ALA A 100 -8.68 9.94 10.10
CA ALA A 100 -9.18 11.04 10.91
C ALA A 100 -10.61 11.46 10.51
N ARG A 101 -10.88 11.56 9.19
CA ARG A 101 -12.23 11.86 8.69
C ARG A 101 -13.26 10.78 9.05
N MET A 102 -12.88 9.51 9.04
CA MET A 102 -13.76 8.41 9.46
C MET A 102 -14.04 8.43 10.96
N ALA A 103 -13.06 8.84 11.79
CA ALA A 103 -13.25 8.97 13.23
C ALA A 103 -14.23 10.11 13.56
N GLN A 104 -14.08 11.27 12.91
CA GLN A 104 -14.98 12.42 13.08
C GLN A 104 -16.41 12.16 12.60
N ALA A 105 -16.60 11.26 11.64
CA ALA A 105 -17.93 10.89 11.15
C ALA A 105 -18.67 9.90 12.06
N TRP A 106 -18.03 9.43 13.14
CA TRP A 106 -18.56 8.45 14.09
C TRP A 106 -18.83 9.07 15.48
N GLU A 107 -18.52 10.35 15.66
CA GLU A 107 -18.96 11.21 16.77
C GLU A 107 -20.23 11.98 16.36
#